data_AF-A0AAV5VSV8-F1
#
_entry.id   AF-A0AAV5VSV8-F1
#
_cell.length_a   1.000
_cell.length_b   1.000
_cell.length_c   1.000
_cell.angle_alpha   90.00
_cell.angle_beta   90.00
_cell.angle_gamma   90.00
#
_symmetry.space_group_name_H-M   'P 1'
#
loop_
_entity.id
_entity.type
_entity.pdbx_description
1 polymer ?
#
loop_
_entity_poly.entity_id
_entity_poly.type
_entity_poly.pdbx_seq_one_letter_code
_entity_poly.pdbx_strand_id
1 'polypeptide(L)'
;GIGFMIWQSLRELKHGLALASSATKKLLEREKRKTLQGAIPGVSYVIPILSETILYFATVEEDSWTTRNEPVALVSAVIFCMVTTHTFVHSFTVLACSPNYRRTLLHNLQLLQWKLR
;
A
#
# COMPACT_ATOMS: atom_id res chain seq x y z
N GLY A 1 14.89 -7.13 -5.43
CA GLY A 1 14.32 -6.25 -4.39
C GLY A 1 12.99 -6.80 -3.91
N ILE A 2 12.59 -6.49 -2.67
CA ILE A 2 11.40 -7.04 -1.99
C ILE A 2 10.13 -6.89 -2.85
N GLY A 3 9.98 -5.77 -3.57
CA GLY A 3 8.87 -5.57 -4.51
C GLY A 3 8.80 -6.57 -5.66
N PHE A 4 9.95 -7.03 -6.17
CA PHE A 4 10.01 -8.06 -7.22
C PHE A 4 9.53 -9.43 -6.69
N MET A 5 9.91 -9.76 -5.46
CA MET A 5 9.47 -11.01 -4.82
C MET A 5 7.95 -10.99 -4.55
N ILE A 6 7.41 -9.87 -4.08
CA ILE A 6 5.97 -9.68 -3.91
C ILE A 6 5.24 -9.79 -5.26
N TRP A 7 5.75 -9.15 -6.31
CA TRP A 7 5.17 -9.21 -7.65
C TRP A 7 5.16 -10.63 -8.20
N GLN A 8 6.27 -11.36 -8.04
CA GLN A 8 6.39 -12.74 -8.47
C GLN A 8 5.40 -13.65 -7.73
N SER A 9 5.30 -13.53 -6.40
CA SER A 9 4.32 -14.29 -5.61
C SER A 9 2.88 -13.98 -6.03
N LEU A 10 2.54 -12.71 -6.31
CA LEU A 10 1.22 -12.33 -6.82
C LEU A 10 0.93 -12.92 -8.21
N ARG A 11 1.95 -13.00 -9.07
CA ARG A 11 1.83 -13.57 -10.42
C ARG A 11 1.60 -15.07 -10.36
N GLU A 12 2.36 -15.78 -9.52
CA GLU A 12 2.22 -17.22 -9.30
C GLU A 12 0.86 -17.57 -8.68
N LEU A 13 0.41 -16.78 -7.69
CA LEU A 13 -0.94 -16.92 -7.13
C LEU A 13 -2.03 -16.69 -8.17
N LYS A 14 -1.89 -15.67 -9.05
CA LYS A 14 -2.86 -15.40 -10.12
C LYS A 14 -2.94 -16.56 -11.12
N HIS A 15 -1.80 -17.16 -11.45
CA HIS A 15 -1.73 -18.31 -12.35
C HIS A 15 -2.36 -19.56 -11.71
N GLY A 16 -2.05 -19.84 -10.44
CA GLY A 16 -2.66 -20.95 -9.69
C GLY A 16 -4.17 -20.78 -9.49
N LEU A 17 -4.66 -19.54 -9.32
CA LEU A 17 -6.08 -19.23 -9.18
C LEU A 17 -6.89 -19.50 -10.46
N ALA A 18 -6.27 -19.38 -11.63
CA ALA A 18 -6.91 -19.61 -12.93
C ALA A 18 -7.19 -21.11 -13.17
N LEU A 19 -6.41 -22.00 -12.56
CA LEU A 19 -6.50 -23.44 -12.72
C LEU A 19 -7.22 -24.15 -11.55
N ALA A 20 -7.58 -23.42 -10.49
CA ALA A 20 -8.04 -24.00 -9.23
C ALA A 20 -9.57 -24.17 -9.11
N SER A 21 -9.99 -25.27 -8.47
CA SER A 21 -11.36 -25.54 -8.02
C SER A 21 -11.93 -24.44 -7.11
N SER A 22 -13.25 -24.27 -7.10
CA SER A 22 -14.00 -23.26 -6.31
C SER A 22 -13.60 -23.17 -4.83
N ALA A 23 -13.35 -24.31 -4.17
CA ALA A 23 -12.94 -24.36 -2.77
C ALA A 23 -11.51 -23.86 -2.56
N THR A 24 -10.58 -24.28 -3.43
CA THR A 24 -9.17 -23.87 -3.42
C THR A 24 -9.02 -22.39 -3.76
N LYS A 25 -9.88 -21.86 -4.65
CA LYS A 25 -9.95 -20.44 -5.00
C LYS A 25 -10.22 -19.56 -3.78
N LYS A 26 -11.10 -19.99 -2.87
CA LYS A 26 -11.40 -19.27 -1.63
C LYS A 26 -10.21 -19.23 -0.65
N LEU A 27 -9.41 -20.30 -0.60
CA LEU A 27 -8.20 -20.37 0.21
C LEU A 27 -7.07 -19.50 -0.36
N LEU A 28 -6.82 -19.59 -1.68
CA LEU A 28 -5.84 -18.75 -2.37
C LEU A 28 -6.15 -17.26 -2.26
N GLU A 29 -7.42 -16.87 -2.34
CA GLU A 29 -7.86 -15.50 -2.11
C GLU A 29 -7.57 -15.02 -0.67
N ARG A 30 -7.56 -15.92 0.33
CA ARG A 30 -7.16 -15.56 1.71
C ARG A 30 -5.66 -15.34 1.81
N GLU A 31 -4.85 -16.17 1.16
CA GLU A 31 -3.40 -16.01 1.13
C GLU A 31 -2.98 -14.74 0.38
N LYS A 32 -3.59 -14.45 -0.77
CA LYS A 32 -3.39 -13.19 -1.50
C LYS A 32 -3.60 -11.96 -0.59
N ARG A 33 -4.64 -11.99 0.25
CA ARG A 33 -4.94 -10.90 1.20
C ARG A 33 -3.85 -10.76 2.26
N LYS A 34 -3.36 -11.86 2.84
CA LYS A 34 -2.25 -11.82 3.81
C LYS A 34 -0.97 -11.24 3.18
N THR A 35 -0.65 -11.67 1.97
CA THR A 35 0.50 -11.13 1.22
C THR A 35 0.32 -9.63 0.95
N LEU A 36 -0.87 -9.20 0.52
CA LEU A 36 -1.17 -7.78 0.31
C LEU A 36 -1.07 -6.96 1.60
N GLN A 37 -1.49 -7.53 2.73
CA GLN A 37 -1.50 -6.88 4.03
C GLN A 37 -0.11 -6.55 4.55
N GLY A 38 0.90 -7.40 4.27
CA GLY A 38 2.30 -7.10 4.58
C GLY A 38 2.99 -6.26 3.50
N ALA A 39 2.64 -6.49 2.23
CA ALA A 39 3.28 -5.85 1.09
C ALA A 39 2.94 -4.35 0.95
N ILE A 40 1.66 -3.98 1.05
CA ILE A 40 1.21 -2.61 0.82
C ILE A 40 1.86 -1.63 1.82
N PRO A 41 1.83 -1.89 3.15
CA PRO A 41 2.48 -1.02 4.12
C PRO A 41 4.00 -0.94 3.90
N GLY A 42 4.63 -2.08 3.57
CA GLY A 42 6.05 -2.13 3.30
C GLY A 42 6.47 -1.28 2.09
N VAL A 43 5.75 -1.38 0.98
CA VAL A 43 6.01 -0.56 -0.22
C VAL A 43 5.74 0.92 0.05
N SER A 44 4.68 1.25 0.81
CA SER A 44 4.39 2.63 1.20
C SER A 44 5.43 3.26 2.13
N TYR A 45 6.31 2.46 2.74
CA TYR A 45 7.39 2.94 3.61
C TYR A 45 8.74 3.00 2.88
N VAL A 46 9.04 1.98 2.05
CA VAL A 46 10.30 1.91 1.30
C VAL A 46 10.39 3.03 0.25
N ILE A 47 9.29 3.37 -0.41
CA ILE A 47 9.31 4.41 -1.46
C ILE A 47 9.66 5.80 -0.88
N PRO A 48 8.95 6.33 0.15
CA PRO A 48 9.29 7.64 0.72
C PRO A 48 10.72 7.72 1.25
N ILE A 49 11.21 6.67 1.94
CA ILE A 49 12.57 6.66 2.51
C ILE A 49 13.64 6.68 1.43
N LEU A 50 13.48 5.88 0.37
CA LEU A 50 14.41 5.91 -0.75
C LEU A 50 14.37 7.28 -1.45
N SER A 51 13.18 7.86 -1.64
CA SER A 51 13.03 9.19 -2.22
C SER A 51 13.72 10.27 -1.39
N GLU A 52 13.59 10.24 -0.06
CA GLU A 52 14.22 11.20 0.84
C GLU A 52 15.75 11.03 0.88
N THR A 53 16.23 9.79 0.82
CA THR A 53 17.66 9.49 0.77
C THR A 53 18.29 10.01 -0.51
N ILE A 54 17.64 9.79 -1.67
CA ILE A 54 18.11 10.31 -2.97
C ILE A 54 18.10 11.83 -2.97
N LEU A 55 17.04 12.45 -2.43
CA LEU A 55 16.93 13.90 -2.32
C LEU A 55 18.07 14.47 -1.47
N TYR A 56 18.41 13.83 -0.35
CA TYR A 56 19.51 14.24 0.52
C TYR A 56 20.88 14.17 -0.17
N PHE A 57 21.18 13.09 -0.89
CA PHE A 57 22.45 13.01 -1.63
C PHE A 57 22.54 14.03 -2.77
N ALA A 58 21.43 14.27 -3.47
CA ALA A 58 21.36 15.27 -4.52
C ALA A 58 21.57 16.71 -4.01
N THR A 59 21.12 17.01 -2.78
CA THR A 59 21.31 18.34 -2.17
C THR A 59 22.67 18.52 -1.52
N VAL A 60 23.37 17.43 -1.16
CA VAL A 60 24.73 17.48 -0.60
C VAL A 60 25.80 17.67 -1.69
N GLU A 61 25.59 17.15 -2.91
CA GLU A 61 26.54 17.34 -4.02
C GLU A 61 26.43 18.72 -4.69
N GLU A 62 25.29 19.40 -4.60
CA GLU A 62 25.13 20.77 -5.12
C GLU A 62 25.40 21.80 -4.03
N ASP A 63 26.58 22.45 -4.05
CA ASP A 63 26.95 23.62 -3.21
C ASP A 63 26.11 24.89 -3.48
N SER A 64 24.88 24.75 -3.98
CA SER A 64 23.99 25.84 -4.41
C SER A 64 22.98 26.19 -3.31
N TRP A 65 23.48 26.89 -2.29
CA TRP A 65 22.71 27.28 -1.09
C TRP A 65 21.62 28.35 -1.33
N THR A 66 21.50 28.93 -2.53
CA THR A 66 20.78 30.21 -2.72
C THR A 66 19.57 30.21 -3.65
N THR A 67 19.29 29.14 -4.41
CA THR A 67 18.20 29.22 -5.44
C THR A 67 17.30 27.99 -5.57
N ARG A 68 17.56 26.88 -4.87
CA ARG A 68 16.78 25.63 -4.97
C ARG A 68 16.08 25.16 -3.68
N ASN A 69 16.14 25.94 -2.61
CA ASN A 69 15.71 25.48 -1.28
C ASN A 69 14.20 25.30 -1.14
N GLU A 70 13.40 26.14 -1.81
CA GLU A 70 11.93 26.10 -1.67
C GLU A 70 11.29 24.83 -2.26
N PRO A 71 11.57 24.42 -3.52
CA PRO A 71 11.01 23.19 -4.06
C PRO A 71 11.54 21.93 -3.35
N VAL A 72 12.80 21.94 -2.91
CA VAL A 72 13.39 20.81 -2.16
C VAL A 72 12.71 20.66 -0.80
N ALA A 73 12.49 21.77 -0.08
CA ALA A 73 11.78 21.75 1.19
C ALA A 73 10.31 21.31 1.02
N LEU A 74 9.63 21.77 -0.04
CA LEU A 74 8.27 21.33 -0.36
C LEU A 74 8.22 19.82 -0.63
N VAL A 75 9.14 19.29 -1.45
CA VAL A 75 9.21 17.87 -1.77
C VAL A 75 9.51 17.03 -0.54
N SER A 76 10.45 17.45 0.32
CA SER A 76 10.71 16.76 1.60
C SER A 76 9.48 16.79 2.51
N ALA A 77 8.78 17.92 2.64
CA ALA A 77 7.56 18.01 3.44
C ALA A 77 6.45 17.07 2.92
N VAL A 78 6.31 16.94 1.60
CA VAL A 78 5.35 16.00 0.98
C VAL A 78 5.75 14.55 1.24
N ILE A 79 7.03 14.21 1.12
CA ILE A 79 7.54 12.87 1.41
C ILE A 79 7.32 12.52 2.89
N PHE A 80 7.60 13.45 3.80
CA PHE A 80 7.34 13.29 5.23
C PHE A 80 5.85 13.07 5.52
N CYS A 81 4.97 13.84 4.86
CA CYS A 81 3.53 13.60 4.92
C CYS A 81 3.18 12.16 4.47
N MET A 82 3.77 11.65 3.39
CA MET A 82 3.54 10.27 2.95
C MET A 82 3.95 9.23 4.01
N VAL A 83 5.06 9.44 4.71
CA VAL A 83 5.48 8.56 5.82
C VAL A 83 4.44 8.56 6.95
N THR A 84 3.87 9.72 7.30
CA THR A 84 2.81 9.78 8.32
C THR A 84 1.55 9.04 7.89
N THR A 85 1.23 9.05 6.58
CA THR A 85 0.07 8.30 6.06
C THR A 85 0.27 6.79 6.08
N HIS A 86 1.48 6.26 6.31
CA HIS A 86 1.71 4.81 6.33
C HIS A 86 0.89 4.13 7.43
N THR A 87 0.70 4.76 8.59
CA THR A 87 -0.09 4.20 9.70
C THR A 87 -1.54 4.04 9.29
N PHE A 88 -2.10 5.06 8.64
CA PHE A 88 -3.43 5.02 8.06
C PHE A 88 -3.53 3.96 6.97
N VAL A 89 -2.60 3.92 6.02
CA VAL A 89 -2.57 2.91 4.95
C VAL A 89 -2.47 1.50 5.53
N HIS A 90 -1.66 1.30 6.58
CA HIS A 90 -1.54 0.02 7.27
C HIS A 90 -2.85 -0.38 7.93
N SER A 91 -3.47 0.51 8.70
CA SER A 91 -4.78 0.27 9.33
C SER A 91 -5.86 0.01 8.28
N PHE A 92 -5.93 0.81 7.21
CA PHE A 92 -6.86 0.60 6.11
C PHE A 92 -6.64 -0.73 5.40
N THR A 93 -5.38 -1.12 5.18
CA THR A 93 -5.06 -2.40 4.53
C THR A 93 -5.47 -3.57 5.42
N VAL A 94 -5.24 -3.48 6.73
CA VAL A 94 -5.70 -4.47 7.72
C VAL A 94 -7.23 -4.57 7.72
N LEU A 95 -7.93 -3.42 7.73
CA LEU A 95 -9.38 -3.36 7.68
C LEU A 95 -9.95 -3.91 6.38
N ALA A 96 -9.37 -3.54 5.23
CA ALA A 96 -9.80 -4.01 3.92
C ALA A 96 -9.53 -5.51 3.70
N CYS A 97 -8.44 -6.03 4.27
CA CYS A 97 -8.09 -7.45 4.23
C CYS A 97 -8.84 -8.28 5.28
N SER A 98 -9.43 -7.63 6.31
CA SER A 98 -10.20 -8.31 7.37
C SER A 98 -11.57 -8.78 6.84
N PRO A 99 -11.85 -10.09 6.89
CA PRO A 99 -13.11 -10.64 6.39
C PRO A 99 -14.33 -10.20 7.21
N ASN A 100 -14.16 -9.90 8.49
CA ASN A 100 -15.25 -9.44 9.36
C ASN A 100 -15.65 -8.00 9.03
N TYR A 101 -14.66 -7.11 8.83
CA TYR A 101 -14.94 -5.71 8.53
C TYR A 101 -15.67 -5.55 7.20
N ARG A 102 -15.27 -6.34 6.19
CA ARG A 102 -15.90 -6.34 4.88
C ARG A 102 -17.38 -6.77 4.91
N ARG A 103 -17.73 -7.73 5.77
CA ARG A 103 -19.13 -8.16 5.97
C ARG A 103 -19.94 -7.05 6.63
N THR A 104 -19.41 -6.43 7.68
CA THR A 104 -20.09 -5.32 8.37
C THR A 104 -20.30 -4.13 7.43
N LEU A 105 -19.32 -3.81 6.58
CA LEU A 105 -19.40 -2.68 5.66
C LEU A 105 -20.41 -2.93 4.54
N LEU A 106 -20.42 -4.15 3.96
CA LEU A 106 -21.45 -4.54 3.00
C LEU A 106 -22.85 -4.57 3.61
N HIS A 107 -22.96 -5.07 4.84
CA HIS A 107 -24.22 -5.09 5.58
C HIS A 107 -24.74 -3.68 5.86
N ASN A 108 -23.88 -2.76 6.30
CA ASN A 108 -24.26 -1.37 6.54
C ASN A 108 -24.61 -0.63 5.24
N LEU A 109 -23.90 -0.92 4.14
CA LEU A 109 -24.25 -0.38 2.82
C LEU A 109 -25.60 -0.90 2.32
N GLN A 110 -25.92 -2.18 2.56
CA GLN A 110 -27.23 -2.75 2.24
C GLN A 110 -28.34 -2.10 3.08
N LEU A 111 -28.10 -1.87 4.37
CA LEU A 111 -29.03 -1.14 5.23
C LEU A 111 -29.24 0.31 4.78
N LEU A 112 -28.17 1.01 4.37
CA LEU A 112 -28.24 2.36 3.81
C LEU A 112 -29.03 2.40 2.50
N GLN A 113 -28.77 1.46 1.59
CA GLN A 113 -29.52 1.32 0.34
C GLN A 113 -31.01 1.05 0.59
N TRP A 114 -31.34 0.29 1.64
CA TRP A 114 -32.72 0.02 2.03
C TRP A 114 -33.40 1.24 2.66
N LYS A 115 -32.65 2.08 3.39
CA LYS A 115 -33.17 3.29 4.05
C LYS A 115 -33.36 4.48 3.08
N LEU A 116 -32.71 4.42 1.91
CA LEU A 116 -32.78 5.43 0.85
C LEU A 116 -33.83 5.13 -0.22
N ARG A 117 -34.50 3.98 -0.15
CA ARG A 117 -35.58 3.56 -1.05
C ARG A 117 -36.91 3.61 -0.31
#